data_AF-A0A2M7CSZ1-F1
#
_entry.id   AF-A0A2M7CSZ1-F1
#
_cell.length_a   1.000
_cell.length_b   1.000
_cell.length_c   1.000
_cell.angle_alpha   90.00
_cell.angle_beta   90.00
_cell.angle_gamma   90.00
#
_symmetry.space_group_name_H-M   'P 1'
#
loop_
_entity.id
_entity.type
_entity.pdbx_description
1 polymer ?
#
loop_
_entity_poly.entity_id
_entity_poly.type
_entity_poly.pdbx_seq_one_letter_code
_entity_poly.pdbx_strand_id
1 'polypeptide(L)'
;MNTIAVSATKTIRATGAPSPHRGQARHRGFNLIELMIAIVLGLLVVGGAVSIFVANQQTYATTESLGRIQENTRTAFELMARELREAGGNPCGNNLAPPVNVVNNAGAAWWANWGTGLGVQGYDDADAVSAPPLPVAGALGSRFANTDAIDIMSAAGSGVTVISGNPDSAQMQLSTQNSGFIQGD
;
A
#
# COMPACT_ATOMS: atom_id res chain seq x y z
N MET A 1 -35.73 -51.47 -50.81
CA MET A 1 -36.47 -51.00 -52.01
C MET A 1 -35.84 -49.68 -52.42
N ASN A 2 -35.41 -49.42 -53.64
CA ASN A 2 -35.08 -50.25 -54.79
C ASN A 2 -34.17 -49.35 -55.64
N THR A 3 -33.04 -49.87 -56.08
CA THR A 3 -32.16 -49.21 -57.05
C THR A 3 -32.88 -49.13 -58.39
N ILE A 4 -32.94 -47.95 -59.01
CA ILE A 4 -33.14 -47.84 -60.46
C ILE A 4 -32.23 -46.72 -60.99
N ALA A 5 -31.27 -47.13 -61.81
CA ALA A 5 -30.55 -46.27 -62.72
C ALA A 5 -31.40 -46.03 -63.98
N VAL A 6 -31.41 -44.82 -64.51
CA VAL A 6 -31.76 -44.58 -65.92
C VAL A 6 -30.72 -43.66 -66.53
N SER A 7 -29.97 -44.27 -67.45
CA SER A 7 -29.12 -43.65 -68.45
C SER A 7 -29.98 -43.00 -69.53
N ALA A 8 -29.64 -41.78 -69.92
CA ALA A 8 -29.98 -41.25 -71.25
C ALA A 8 -28.96 -40.18 -71.65
N THR A 9 -28.02 -40.60 -72.49
CA THR A 9 -27.16 -39.75 -73.30
C THR A 9 -28.01 -38.87 -74.21
N LYS A 10 -27.89 -37.54 -74.09
CA LYS A 10 -28.37 -36.60 -75.10
C LYS A 10 -27.21 -35.77 -75.61
N THR A 11 -26.79 -36.06 -76.84
CA THR A 11 -25.90 -35.24 -77.65
C THR A 11 -26.66 -34.02 -78.16
N ILE A 12 -26.21 -32.81 -77.80
CA ILE A 12 -26.62 -31.57 -78.47
C ILE A 12 -25.36 -30.85 -78.94
N ARG A 13 -25.26 -30.70 -80.25
CA ARG A 13 -24.22 -29.94 -80.96
C ARG A 13 -24.51 -28.44 -80.84
N ALA A 14 -23.42 -27.67 -80.82
CA ALA A 14 -23.33 -26.26 -80.46
C ALA A 14 -24.24 -25.28 -81.23
N THR A 15 -24.66 -24.23 -80.53
CA THR A 15 -24.84 -22.88 -81.08
C THR A 15 -24.23 -21.88 -80.09
N GLY A 16 -23.29 -21.06 -80.57
CA GLY A 16 -22.55 -20.10 -79.76
C GLY A 16 -23.48 -19.05 -79.15
N ALA A 17 -23.28 -18.77 -77.86
CA ALA A 17 -23.80 -17.59 -77.19
C ALA A 17 -22.60 -16.74 -76.71
N PRO A 18 -22.64 -15.42 -76.91
CA PRO A 18 -21.49 -14.55 -76.72
C PRO A 18 -21.05 -14.50 -75.25
N SER A 19 -19.74 -14.59 -75.06
CA SER A 19 -19.06 -14.39 -73.79
C SER A 19 -19.40 -13.00 -73.23
N PRO A 20 -19.84 -12.87 -71.96
CA PRO A 20 -19.85 -11.58 -71.30
C PRO A 20 -18.40 -11.13 -71.18
N HIS A 21 -18.05 -10.07 -71.91
CA HIS A 21 -16.79 -9.37 -71.72
C HIS A 21 -16.70 -8.99 -70.24
N ARG A 22 -15.85 -9.70 -69.49
CA ARG A 22 -15.38 -9.26 -68.17
C ARG A 22 -14.85 -7.85 -68.41
N GLY A 23 -15.60 -6.85 -67.95
CA GLY A 23 -15.10 -5.48 -67.88
C GLY A 23 -13.83 -5.53 -67.08
N GLN A 24 -12.69 -5.51 -67.77
CA GLN A 24 -11.41 -5.31 -67.13
C GLN A 24 -11.55 -3.99 -66.39
N ALA A 25 -11.56 -4.05 -65.06
CA ALA A 25 -11.43 -2.85 -64.25
C ALA A 25 -10.13 -2.18 -64.71
N ARG A 26 -10.27 -1.14 -65.54
CA ARG A 26 -9.13 -0.34 -65.99
C ARG A 26 -8.49 0.17 -64.71
N HIS A 27 -7.29 -0.30 -64.42
CA HIS A 27 -6.44 0.30 -63.39
C HIS A 27 -6.22 1.75 -63.82
N ARG A 28 -6.96 2.67 -63.20
CA ARG A 28 -6.73 4.10 -63.33
C ARG A 28 -5.41 4.37 -62.59
N GLY A 29 -4.39 4.80 -63.33
CA GLY A 29 -3.12 5.22 -62.74
C GLY A 29 -3.34 6.41 -61.82
N PHE A 30 -2.72 6.37 -60.64
CA PHE A 30 -2.74 7.46 -59.67
C PHE A 30 -1.82 8.59 -60.12
N ASN A 31 -2.23 9.83 -59.88
CA ASN A 31 -1.36 10.98 -60.11
C ASN A 31 -0.30 11.05 -58.99
N LEU A 32 0.93 11.48 -59.29
CA LEU A 32 2.01 11.63 -58.31
C LEU A 32 1.58 12.52 -57.12
N ILE A 33 0.82 13.57 -57.38
CA ILE A 33 0.28 14.47 -56.35
C ILE A 33 -0.66 13.74 -55.38
N GLU A 34 -1.43 12.76 -55.88
CA GLU A 34 -2.42 12.00 -55.11
C GLU A 34 -1.72 11.05 -54.13
N LEU A 35 -0.61 10.44 -54.57
CA LEU A 35 0.26 9.63 -53.72
C LEU A 35 0.95 10.48 -52.65
N MET A 36 1.43 11.67 -53.00
CA MET A 36 2.05 12.58 -52.03
C MET A 36 1.07 12.98 -50.92
N ILE A 37 -0.16 13.36 -51.30
CA ILE A 37 -1.20 13.72 -50.32
C ILE A 37 -1.57 12.51 -49.46
N ALA A 38 -1.74 11.32 -50.06
CA ALA A 38 -2.07 10.10 -49.32
C ALA A 38 -1.02 9.75 -48.27
N ILE A 39 0.27 9.85 -48.60
CA ILE A 39 1.36 9.59 -47.65
C ILE A 39 1.38 10.63 -46.54
N VAL A 40 1.22 11.93 -46.87
CA VAL A 40 1.20 13.00 -45.85
C VAL A 40 0.04 12.82 -44.87
N LEU A 41 -1.16 12.52 -45.37
CA LEU A 41 -2.33 12.27 -44.52
C LEU A 41 -2.16 10.99 -43.69
N GLY A 42 -1.60 9.93 -44.27
CA GLY A 42 -1.29 8.70 -43.56
C GLY A 42 -0.31 8.93 -42.41
N LEU A 43 0.73 9.72 -42.62
CA LEU A 43 1.74 10.05 -41.62
C LEU A 43 1.16 10.89 -40.49
N LEU A 44 0.27 11.84 -40.80
CA LEU A 44 -0.46 12.63 -39.81
C LEU A 44 -1.32 11.76 -38.89
N VAL A 45 -2.07 10.82 -39.46
CA VAL A 45 -2.93 9.90 -38.69
C VAL A 45 -2.10 8.98 -37.79
N VAL A 46 -1.02 8.39 -38.32
CA VAL A 46 -0.12 7.54 -37.54
C VAL A 46 0.56 8.33 -36.43
N GLY A 47 1.04 9.54 -36.71
CA GLY A 47 1.63 10.42 -35.70
C GLY A 47 0.66 10.76 -34.56
N GLY A 48 -0.60 11.08 -34.91
CA GLY A 48 -1.67 11.27 -33.93
C GLY A 48 -1.94 10.02 -33.09
N ALA A 49 -2.06 8.85 -33.72
CA ALA A 49 -2.31 7.59 -33.02
C ALA A 49 -1.17 7.22 -32.05
N VAL A 50 0.09 7.42 -32.45
CA VAL A 50 1.26 7.20 -31.57
C VAL A 50 1.23 8.15 -30.38
N SER A 51 0.87 9.42 -30.57
CA SER A 51 0.78 10.39 -29.46
C SER A 51 -0.25 9.97 -28.41
N ILE A 52 -1.42 9.49 -28.85
CA ILE A 52 -2.47 8.99 -27.98
C ILE A 52 -2.00 7.72 -27.24
N PHE A 53 -1.33 6.82 -27.95
CA PHE A 53 -0.80 5.59 -27.35
C PHE A 53 0.21 5.89 -26.23
N VAL A 54 1.15 6.81 -26.47
CA VAL A 54 2.12 7.24 -25.45
C VAL A 54 1.43 7.91 -24.26
N ALA A 55 0.46 8.80 -24.51
CA ALA A 55 -0.31 9.45 -23.46
C ALA A 55 -1.09 8.44 -22.59
N ASN A 56 -1.70 7.44 -23.22
CA ASN A 56 -2.40 6.36 -22.52
C ASN A 56 -1.42 5.53 -21.68
N GLN A 57 -0.26 5.16 -22.22
CA GLN A 57 0.75 4.42 -21.48
C GLN A 57 1.24 5.17 -20.24
N GLN A 58 1.50 6.47 -20.36
CA GLN A 58 1.86 7.33 -19.23
C GLN A 58 0.76 7.40 -18.18
N THR A 59 -0.50 7.50 -18.62
CA THR A 59 -1.67 7.50 -17.74
C THR A 59 -1.79 6.17 -16.99
N TYR A 60 -1.62 5.04 -17.67
CA TYR A 60 -1.62 3.72 -17.03
C TYR A 60 -0.51 3.58 -15.98
N ALA A 61 0.71 4.01 -16.27
CA ALA A 61 1.82 3.96 -15.31
C ALA A 61 1.55 4.82 -14.06
N THR A 62 0.90 5.98 -14.24
CA THR A 62 0.52 6.87 -13.14
C THR A 62 -0.56 6.23 -12.28
N THR A 63 -1.60 5.66 -12.89
CA THR A 63 -2.69 4.96 -12.18
C THR A 63 -2.16 3.77 -11.38
N GLU A 64 -1.25 2.99 -11.96
CA GLU A 64 -0.60 1.87 -11.27
C GLU A 64 0.22 2.36 -10.06
N SER A 65 0.99 3.42 -10.23
CA SER A 65 1.78 4.01 -9.13
C SER A 65 0.89 4.52 -8.01
N LEU A 66 -0.23 5.17 -8.35
CA LEU A 66 -1.23 5.61 -7.39
C LEU A 66 -1.87 4.44 -6.66
N GLY A 67 -2.22 3.36 -7.37
CA GLY A 67 -2.74 2.13 -6.78
C GLY A 67 -1.78 1.52 -5.76
N ARG A 68 -0.48 1.47 -6.09
CA ARG A 68 0.57 1.01 -5.17
C ARG A 68 0.69 1.87 -3.91
N ILE A 69 0.64 3.20 -4.07
CA ILE A 69 0.66 4.12 -2.93
C ILE A 69 -0.56 3.91 -2.03
N GLN A 70 -1.74 3.75 -2.61
CA GLN A 70 -2.98 3.53 -1.85
C GLN A 70 -2.95 2.19 -1.09
N GLU A 71 -2.46 1.13 -1.73
CA GLU A 71 -2.31 -0.18 -1.07
C GLU A 71 -1.29 -0.12 0.07
N ASN A 72 -0.12 0.49 -0.17
CA ASN A 72 0.90 0.65 0.87
C ASN A 72 0.38 1.49 2.05
N THR A 73 -0.39 2.54 1.75
CA THR A 73 -1.03 3.38 2.76
C THR A 73 -2.04 2.58 3.58
N ARG A 74 -2.85 1.74 2.93
CA ARG A 74 -3.78 0.84 3.60
C ARG A 74 -3.05 -0.13 4.54
N THR A 75 -2.01 -0.80 4.06
CA THR A 75 -1.19 -1.70 4.89
C THR A 75 -0.58 -0.97 6.09
N ALA A 76 -0.02 0.23 5.88
CA ALA A 76 0.53 1.03 6.96
C ALA A 76 -0.52 1.37 8.03
N PHE A 77 -1.72 1.77 7.63
CA PHE A 77 -2.81 2.05 8.57
C PHE A 77 -3.31 0.80 9.30
N GLU A 78 -3.36 -0.36 8.63
CA GLU A 78 -3.73 -1.61 9.28
C GLU A 78 -2.74 -2.01 10.38
N LEU A 79 -1.43 -1.86 10.12
CA LEU A 79 -0.38 -2.08 11.11
C LEU A 79 -0.46 -1.06 12.26
N MET A 80 -0.54 0.24 11.95
CA MET A 80 -0.68 1.28 12.98
C MET A 80 -1.91 1.07 13.86
N ALA A 81 -3.05 0.70 13.27
CA ALA A 81 -4.28 0.46 14.01
C ALA A 81 -4.20 -0.80 14.89
N ARG A 82 -3.33 -1.77 14.56
CA ARG A 82 -3.05 -2.91 15.44
C ARG A 82 -2.23 -2.47 16.64
N GLU A 83 -1.12 -1.79 16.42
CA GLU A 83 -0.26 -1.26 17.50
C GLU A 83 -1.06 -0.37 18.45
N LEU A 84 -1.92 0.50 17.90
CA LEU A 84 -2.78 1.38 18.70
C LEU A 84 -3.81 0.63 19.56
N ARG A 85 -4.29 -0.54 19.10
CA ARG A 85 -5.22 -1.38 19.89
C ARG A 85 -4.51 -2.16 21.00
N GLU A 86 -3.23 -2.46 20.80
CA GLU A 86 -2.38 -3.13 21.80
C GLU A 86 -1.73 -2.11 22.76
N ALA A 87 -1.78 -0.82 22.43
CA ALA A 87 -1.31 0.29 23.25
C ALA A 87 -2.06 0.38 24.58
N GLY A 88 -1.33 0.64 25.67
CA GLY A 88 -1.91 0.68 27.02
C GLY A 88 -2.43 -0.67 27.53
N GLY A 89 -2.39 -1.72 26.71
CA GLY A 89 -2.82 -3.06 27.07
C GLY A 89 -1.83 -3.72 28.02
N ASN A 90 -2.33 -4.20 29.16
CA ASN A 90 -1.62 -5.14 30.01
C ASN A 90 -2.21 -6.54 29.81
N PRO A 91 -1.44 -7.53 29.31
CA PRO A 91 -1.94 -8.89 29.10
C PRO A 91 -2.36 -9.60 30.39
N CYS A 92 -2.00 -9.06 31.57
CA CYS A 92 -2.21 -9.69 32.87
C CYS A 92 -3.44 -9.20 33.66
N GLY A 93 -4.33 -8.36 33.12
CA GLY A 93 -5.53 -8.02 33.88
C GLY A 93 -6.64 -7.29 33.09
N ASN A 94 -7.76 -7.99 32.92
CA ASN A 94 -9.04 -7.36 32.61
C ASN A 94 -9.43 -6.44 33.77
N ASN A 95 -9.62 -5.15 33.50
CA ASN A 95 -10.04 -4.10 34.45
C ASN A 95 -9.03 -3.72 35.54
N LEU A 96 -7.76 -3.58 35.18
CA LEU A 96 -6.81 -2.93 36.09
C LEU A 96 -7.14 -1.44 36.16
N ALA A 97 -7.28 -0.94 37.39
CA ALA A 97 -7.21 0.48 37.71
C ALA A 97 -6.00 1.12 36.99
N PRO A 98 -6.00 2.46 36.79
CA PRO A 98 -4.88 3.15 36.14
C PRO A 98 -3.54 2.64 36.69
N PRO A 99 -2.54 2.40 35.83
CA PRO A 99 -1.24 1.89 36.26
C PRO A 99 -0.71 2.72 37.43
N VAL A 100 -0.52 2.08 38.58
CA VAL A 100 0.06 2.74 39.76
C VAL A 100 1.57 2.65 39.64
N ASN A 101 2.22 3.79 39.43
CA ASN A 101 3.66 3.86 39.40
C ASN A 101 4.23 4.13 40.80
N VAL A 102 5.10 3.25 41.27
CA VAL A 102 5.81 3.32 42.55
C VAL A 102 7.30 3.61 42.39
N VAL A 103 7.76 3.88 41.16
CA VAL A 103 9.14 4.22 40.83
C VAL A 103 9.47 5.62 41.37
N ASN A 104 10.60 5.76 42.05
CA ASN A 104 11.11 7.05 42.51
C ASN A 104 11.35 7.97 41.32
N ASN A 105 10.86 9.21 41.42
CA ASN A 105 10.94 10.20 40.34
C ASN A 105 10.25 9.78 39.03
N ALA A 106 9.20 8.95 39.11
CA ALA A 106 8.35 8.51 38.01
C ALA A 106 7.93 9.60 37.01
N GLY A 107 7.78 10.85 37.45
CA GLY A 107 7.41 11.98 36.60
C GLY A 107 8.53 12.50 35.69
N ALA A 108 9.79 12.16 35.97
CA ALA A 108 10.94 12.64 35.20
C ALA A 108 11.38 11.66 34.09
N ALA A 109 11.06 10.38 34.22
CA ALA A 109 11.37 9.37 33.22
C ALA A 109 10.16 9.12 32.31
N TRP A 110 10.28 9.45 31.04
CA TRP A 110 9.20 9.29 30.05
C TRP A 110 8.64 7.86 30.00
N TRP A 111 9.49 6.83 30.10
CA TRP A 111 9.11 5.41 30.07
C TRP A 111 8.39 4.94 31.34
N ALA A 112 8.51 5.70 32.43
CA ALA A 112 7.84 5.43 33.70
C ALA A 112 6.52 6.21 33.83
N ASN A 113 6.34 7.27 33.04
CA ASN A 113 5.17 8.13 33.17
C ASN A 113 3.97 7.61 32.37
N TRP A 114 3.17 6.74 32.99
CA TRP A 114 1.90 6.27 32.46
C TRP A 114 0.71 7.23 32.74
N GLY A 115 0.99 8.46 33.19
CA GLY A 115 0.09 9.37 33.91
C GLY A 115 -1.16 9.87 33.18
N THR A 116 -1.38 9.53 31.91
CA THR A 116 -2.64 9.79 31.20
C THR A 116 -3.52 8.54 31.06
N GLY A 117 -3.05 7.36 31.47
CA GLY A 117 -3.82 6.11 31.45
C GLY A 117 -4.10 5.55 30.06
N LEU A 118 -3.53 6.12 28.98
CA LEU A 118 -3.94 5.79 27.62
C LEU A 118 -2.90 5.02 26.78
N GLY A 119 -1.67 4.83 27.26
CA GLY A 119 -0.63 4.14 26.50
C GLY A 119 -0.32 4.76 25.13
N VAL A 120 -0.91 5.91 24.81
CA VAL A 120 -0.79 6.63 23.55
C VAL A 120 -0.78 8.11 23.88
N GLN A 121 0.21 8.83 23.37
CA GLN A 121 0.31 10.28 23.55
C GLN A 121 0.77 10.94 22.25
N GLY A 122 0.02 11.95 21.81
CA GLY A 122 0.42 12.82 20.71
C GLY A 122 1.23 14.00 21.23
N TYR A 123 2.20 14.44 20.42
CA TYR A 123 2.96 15.67 20.64
C TYR A 123 2.96 16.44 19.33
N ASP A 124 2.52 17.69 19.39
CA ASP A 124 2.60 18.60 18.26
C ASP A 124 3.96 19.34 18.30
N ASP A 125 4.36 19.92 17.17
CA ASP A 125 5.57 20.74 16.94
C ASP A 125 6.26 21.35 18.19
N ALA A 126 5.55 22.16 18.98
CA ALA A 126 6.11 22.89 20.12
C ALA A 126 6.39 22.00 21.36
N ASP A 127 5.70 20.87 21.48
CA ASP A 127 5.79 19.93 22.60
C ASP A 127 6.66 18.70 22.26
N ALA A 128 7.20 18.61 21.05
CA ALA A 128 8.10 17.52 20.63
C ALA A 128 9.39 17.42 21.48
N VAL A 129 9.75 18.48 22.21
CA VAL A 129 10.84 18.49 23.20
C VAL A 129 10.46 17.71 24.48
N SER A 130 9.17 17.60 24.78
CA SER A 130 8.63 16.82 25.90
C SER A 130 8.33 15.35 25.55
N ALA A 131 8.37 15.02 24.25
CA ALA A 131 8.21 13.66 23.77
C ALA A 131 9.43 12.79 24.09
N PRO A 132 9.26 11.45 24.19
CA PRO A 132 10.38 10.54 24.34
C PRO A 132 11.45 10.78 23.27
N PRO A 133 12.73 10.82 23.66
CA PRO A 133 13.84 10.99 22.73
C PRO A 133 13.93 9.82 21.75
N LEU A 134 14.28 10.13 20.50
CA LEU A 134 14.48 9.10 19.48
C LEU A 134 15.85 8.46 19.68
N PRO A 135 15.98 7.12 19.60
CA PRO A 135 17.28 6.48 19.50
C PRO A 135 17.90 6.88 18.16
N VAL A 136 18.81 7.85 18.17
CA VAL A 136 19.58 8.26 16.99
C VAL A 136 21.00 7.78 17.20
N ALA A 137 21.40 6.78 16.43
CA ALA A 137 22.78 6.26 16.40
C ALA A 137 23.38 5.96 17.79
N GLY A 138 22.60 5.36 18.69
CA GLY A 138 23.09 4.96 20.02
C GLY A 138 23.09 6.07 21.08
N ALA A 139 22.55 7.25 20.77
CA ALA A 139 22.27 8.31 21.74
C ALA A 139 20.78 8.68 21.74
N LEU A 140 20.30 9.19 22.87
CA LEU A 140 18.99 9.83 22.96
C LEU A 140 19.08 11.19 22.26
N GLY A 141 18.57 11.27 21.03
CA GLY A 141 18.54 12.50 20.23
C GLY A 141 17.27 13.31 20.49
N SER A 142 17.38 14.64 20.43
CA SER A 142 16.21 15.53 20.39
C SER A 142 15.46 15.34 19.06
N ARG A 143 14.13 15.42 19.10
CA ARG A 143 13.31 15.38 17.88
C ARG A 143 13.63 16.56 16.97
N PHE A 144 13.29 16.43 15.68
CA PHE A 144 13.39 17.51 14.72
C PHE A 144 12.32 18.57 15.06
N ALA A 145 12.69 19.86 15.03
CA ALA A 145 11.73 20.94 15.20
C ALA A 145 10.67 20.91 14.08
N ASN A 146 9.42 21.30 14.37
CA ASN A 146 8.31 21.25 13.41
C ASN A 146 7.94 19.83 12.97
N THR A 147 8.04 18.87 13.89
CA THR A 147 7.56 17.50 13.66
C THR A 147 6.60 17.05 14.75
N ASP A 148 5.53 16.41 14.32
CA ASP A 148 4.58 15.76 15.23
C ASP A 148 5.11 14.38 15.63
N ALA A 149 4.74 13.94 16.82
CA ALA A 149 5.09 12.64 17.33
C ALA A 149 3.89 11.94 17.93
N ILE A 150 3.84 10.62 17.75
CA ILE A 150 2.96 9.76 18.52
C ILE A 150 3.86 8.82 19.31
N ASP A 151 3.67 8.81 20.61
CA ASP A 151 4.24 7.83 21.53
C ASP A 151 3.22 6.73 21.79
N ILE A 152 3.68 5.49 21.78
CA ILE A 152 2.88 4.29 21.99
C ILE A 152 3.62 3.43 23.01
N MET A 153 3.02 3.28 24.17
CA MET A 153 3.52 2.48 25.28
C MET A 153 2.69 1.21 25.40
N SER A 154 3.37 0.07 25.52
CA SER A 154 2.77 -1.23 25.78
C SER A 154 3.59 -1.98 26.82
N ALA A 155 2.93 -2.87 27.58
CA ALA A 155 3.62 -3.73 28.52
C ALA A 155 4.18 -4.96 27.79
N ALA A 156 5.49 -5.16 27.82
CA ALA A 156 6.10 -6.38 27.30
C ALA A 156 5.77 -7.59 28.20
N GLY A 157 5.58 -8.77 27.60
CA GLY A 157 5.19 -10.00 28.28
C GLY A 157 6.22 -10.60 29.25
N SER A 158 7.42 -10.00 29.38
CA SER A 158 8.39 -10.33 30.43
C SER A 158 8.23 -9.41 31.64
N GLY A 159 7.04 -9.41 32.23
CA GLY A 159 6.74 -8.59 33.40
C GLY A 159 7.45 -9.11 34.65
N VAL A 160 8.09 -8.22 35.40
CA VAL A 160 8.52 -8.52 36.77
C VAL A 160 7.33 -8.24 37.69
N THR A 161 6.90 -9.23 38.46
CA THR A 161 5.75 -9.10 39.37
C THR A 161 6.22 -8.91 40.81
N VAL A 162 5.47 -8.14 41.60
CA VAL A 162 5.72 -8.02 43.04
C VAL A 162 5.16 -9.28 43.72
N ILE A 163 6.02 -10.09 44.36
CA ILE A 163 5.60 -11.28 45.11
C ILE A 163 5.11 -10.89 46.51
N SER A 164 5.79 -9.94 47.16
CA SER A 164 5.42 -9.44 48.48
C SER A 164 5.96 -8.04 48.68
N GLY A 165 5.36 -7.26 49.58
CA GLY A 165 5.85 -5.94 49.93
C GLY A 165 5.37 -5.50 51.30
N ASN A 166 6.12 -4.59 51.93
CA ASN A 166 5.76 -3.95 53.18
C ASN A 166 5.61 -2.43 52.94
N PRO A 167 4.39 -1.87 53.04
CA PRO A 167 4.13 -0.46 52.77
C PRO A 167 4.77 0.48 53.80
N ASP A 168 5.01 0.00 55.04
CA ASP A 168 5.58 0.80 56.11
C ASP A 168 7.11 1.00 55.96
N SER A 169 7.77 0.15 55.15
CA SER A 169 9.21 0.21 54.90
C SER A 169 9.59 0.49 53.44
N ALA A 170 8.61 0.74 52.57
CA ALA A 170 8.80 0.91 51.12
C ALA A 170 9.62 -0.23 50.47
N GLN A 171 9.49 -1.46 50.98
CA GLN A 171 10.19 -2.63 50.46
C GLN A 171 9.26 -3.50 49.63
N MET A 172 9.72 -3.91 48.45
CA MET A 172 9.01 -4.83 47.55
C MET A 172 9.96 -5.95 47.11
N GLN A 173 9.47 -7.19 47.13
CA GLN A 173 10.14 -8.37 46.60
C GLN A 173 9.61 -8.68 45.21
N LEU A 174 10.51 -8.85 44.25
CA LEU A 174 10.20 -9.06 42.85
C LEU A 174 10.30 -10.53 42.47
N SER A 175 9.60 -10.93 41.41
CA SER A 175 9.57 -12.31 40.91
C SER A 175 10.88 -12.82 40.34
N THR A 176 11.81 -11.92 40.03
CA THR A 176 13.13 -12.25 39.48
C THR A 176 14.21 -11.41 40.15
N GLN A 177 15.43 -11.95 40.26
CA GLN A 177 16.61 -11.21 40.74
C GLN A 177 17.22 -10.33 39.65
N ASN A 178 16.99 -10.64 38.36
CA ASN A 178 17.45 -9.85 37.21
C ASN A 178 16.32 -8.99 36.66
N SER A 179 15.69 -8.19 37.53
CA SER A 179 14.59 -7.32 37.16
C SER A 179 15.04 -6.05 36.42
N GLY A 180 16.32 -5.69 36.55
CA GLY A 180 16.87 -4.42 36.05
C GLY A 180 16.62 -3.23 36.98
N PHE A 181 15.84 -3.39 38.06
CA PHE A 181 15.63 -2.37 39.08
C PHE A 181 16.71 -2.45 40.17
N ILE A 182 17.19 -1.30 40.63
CA ILE A 182 18.16 -1.17 41.73
C ILE A 182 17.52 -0.53 42.97
N GLN A 183 18.19 -0.61 44.11
CA GLN A 183 17.70 0.03 45.33
C GLN A 183 17.65 1.56 45.15
N GLY A 184 16.46 2.14 45.30
CA GLY A 184 16.23 3.57 45.10
C GLY A 184 15.54 3.92 43.77
N ASP A 185 15.30 2.94 42.91
CA ASP A 185 14.30 3.05 41.84
C ASP A 185 12.87 3.05 42.40
#